data_AF-A0A7X3GK12-F1
#
_entry.id   AF-A0A7X3GK12-F1
#
_cell.length_a   1.000
_cell.length_b   1.000
_cell.length_c   1.000
_cell.angle_alpha   90.00
_cell.angle_beta   90.00
_cell.angle_gamma   90.00
#
_symmetry.space_group_name_H-M   'P 1'
#
loop_
_entity.id
_entity.type
_entity.pdbx_description
1 polymer ?
#
loop_
_entity_poly.entity_id
_entity_poly.type
_entity_poly.pdbx_seq_one_letter_code
_entity_poly.pdbx_strand_id
1 'polypeptide(L)'
;MKKWKSWAAVMLAGIWMLSGCSQPTEDTHITSSPVKPQLIQPSEGTVVTTVTSPLAANANGSPAISPSGVQWVYMSWPIPSQYVSSPLIGGRDDTRISQLLQWVEQAKRVDGKGLSAPLHGRSMAVNIEFSPERKIVIRPAWTCDSSKDAKGNTRTSCKPVDSRVWIEGTEGEPYFAQSDTLYAFVNKGYLDWMPNVNPYEAPSQLPIGGPFTIRGHGARTGQVTVALMKGNSTLWVQPVSVKEGEWLLEGQVSDQLSAGDYEWKINTGITTFLQPIHCERTNLNR
;
A
#
# COMPACT_ATOMS: atom_id res chain seq x y z
N MET A 1 10.51 37.03 -57.07
CA MET A 1 10.85 38.14 -56.14
C MET A 1 10.80 37.58 -54.72
N LYS A 2 11.94 37.32 -54.06
CA LYS A 2 12.62 38.21 -53.05
C LYS A 2 11.65 38.55 -51.89
N LYS A 3 11.85 38.24 -50.60
CA LYS A 3 13.02 37.93 -49.72
C LYS A 3 12.49 37.08 -48.53
N TRP A 4 13.15 36.05 -47.99
CA TRP A 4 14.33 36.03 -47.08
C TRP A 4 14.29 37.00 -45.88
N LYS A 5 14.20 36.46 -44.66
CA LYS A 5 15.27 36.61 -43.64
C LYS A 5 15.11 35.61 -42.48
N SER A 6 16.12 34.76 -42.36
CA SER A 6 16.56 34.03 -41.16
C SER A 6 17.23 35.00 -40.19
N TRP A 7 17.09 34.79 -38.88
CA TRP A 7 18.11 35.16 -37.89
C TRP A 7 18.26 34.04 -36.87
N ALA A 8 19.53 33.75 -36.61
CA ALA A 8 20.07 32.65 -35.83
C ALA A 8 20.32 33.06 -34.37
N ALA A 9 20.34 32.02 -33.51
CA ALA A 9 21.28 31.72 -32.43
C ALA A 9 21.83 32.85 -31.54
N VAL A 10 21.65 32.67 -30.21
CA VAL A 10 22.73 32.84 -29.23
C VAL A 10 22.62 31.74 -28.18
N MET A 11 23.65 30.90 -28.11
CA MET A 11 23.99 30.06 -26.95
C MET A 11 24.50 30.95 -25.82
N LEU A 12 24.18 30.61 -24.56
CA LEU A 12 25.13 30.82 -23.46
C LEU A 12 24.82 29.89 -22.28
N ALA A 13 25.90 29.24 -21.85
CA ALA A 13 25.99 28.31 -20.74
C ALA A 13 25.73 28.99 -19.39
N GLY A 14 25.20 28.23 -18.44
CA GLY A 14 25.07 28.60 -17.04
C GLY A 14 25.25 27.37 -16.16
N ILE A 15 26.51 27.04 -15.89
CA ILE A 15 26.93 26.13 -14.82
C ILE A 15 26.64 26.83 -13.49
N TRP A 16 25.82 26.23 -12.62
CA TRP A 16 25.81 26.52 -11.19
C TRP A 16 25.97 25.21 -10.42
N MET A 17 27.19 25.00 -9.93
CA MET A 17 27.47 24.18 -8.76
C MET A 17 27.24 25.03 -7.51
N LEU A 18 26.41 24.56 -6.59
CA LEU A 18 26.50 24.77 -5.14
C LEU A 18 25.89 23.50 -4.52
N SER A 19 26.57 22.57 -3.85
CA SER A 19 27.44 22.63 -2.65
C SER A 19 26.74 23.15 -1.39
N GLY A 20 26.53 22.26 -0.42
CA GLY A 20 26.22 22.53 0.99
C GLY A 20 24.74 22.35 1.36
N CYS A 21 24.33 21.63 2.41
CA CYS A 21 25.04 21.01 3.51
C CYS A 21 24.26 19.76 3.96
N SER A 22 24.95 18.62 4.02
CA SER A 22 24.54 17.48 4.83
C SER A 22 24.70 17.87 6.30
N GLN A 23 23.63 17.82 7.08
CA GLN A 23 23.74 17.81 8.55
C GLN A 23 23.72 16.36 9.03
N PRO A 24 24.62 15.98 9.97
CA PRO A 24 24.68 14.63 10.51
C PRO A 24 23.49 14.37 11.45
N THR A 25 22.81 13.26 11.23
CA THR A 25 21.91 12.65 12.23
C THR A 25 22.76 12.09 13.36
N GLU A 26 22.50 12.54 14.58
CA GLU A 26 23.04 11.95 15.80
C GLU A 26 22.61 10.47 15.91
N ASP A 27 23.59 9.58 15.79
CA ASP A 27 23.47 8.16 16.13
C ASP A 27 23.27 8.01 17.64
N THR A 28 22.02 7.81 18.06
CA THR A 28 21.74 7.29 19.40
C THR A 28 21.81 5.77 19.34
N HIS A 29 23.00 5.23 19.63
CA HIS A 29 23.19 3.81 19.87
C HIS A 29 22.46 3.38 21.16
N ILE A 30 21.31 2.72 21.01
CA ILE A 30 20.76 1.89 22.08
C ILE A 30 21.21 0.46 21.82
N THR A 31 22.19 0.03 22.60
CA THR A 31 22.67 -1.34 22.66
C THR A 31 21.62 -2.20 23.36
N SER A 32 20.86 -2.99 22.61
CA SER A 32 20.04 -4.07 23.17
C SER A 32 20.78 -5.40 23.00
N SER A 33 21.06 -6.06 24.12
CA SER A 33 21.71 -7.37 24.14
C SER A 33 20.83 -8.45 23.50
N PRO A 34 21.41 -9.43 22.78
CA PRO A 34 20.65 -10.51 22.17
C PRO A 34 20.10 -11.45 23.24
N VAL A 35 18.78 -11.51 23.37
CA VAL A 35 18.07 -12.53 24.15
C VAL A 35 18.14 -13.85 23.38
N LYS A 36 18.78 -14.83 23.99
CA LYS A 36 18.92 -16.20 23.49
C LYS A 36 17.53 -16.87 23.37
N PRO A 37 17.17 -17.50 22.24
CA PRO A 37 15.91 -18.23 22.12
C PRO A 37 15.91 -19.43 23.06
N GLN A 38 14.96 -19.48 24.01
CA GLN A 38 14.65 -20.70 24.74
C GLN A 38 13.74 -21.58 23.89
N LEU A 39 14.20 -22.81 23.68
CA LEU A 39 13.51 -23.89 23.01
C LEU A 39 12.31 -24.32 23.89
N ILE A 40 11.08 -24.00 23.47
CA ILE A 40 9.87 -24.50 24.13
C ILE A 40 9.45 -25.78 23.39
N GLN A 41 9.52 -26.92 24.08
CA GLN A 41 9.00 -28.20 23.62
C GLN A 41 7.45 -28.18 23.59
N PRO A 42 6.80 -28.88 22.64
CA PRO A 42 5.34 -28.96 22.60
C PRO A 42 4.81 -29.89 23.70
N SER A 43 3.90 -29.38 24.52
CA SER A 43 3.05 -30.21 25.39
C SER A 43 1.82 -30.65 24.61
N GLU A 44 1.59 -31.96 24.57
CA GLU A 44 0.42 -32.59 23.99
C GLU A 44 -0.88 -32.21 24.73
N GLY A 45 -1.95 -32.09 23.95
CA GLY A 45 -3.32 -32.42 24.36
C GLY A 45 -4.06 -31.45 25.29
N THR A 46 -4.86 -30.55 24.72
CA THR A 46 -6.24 -30.32 25.16
C THR A 46 -7.04 -29.72 24.00
N VAL A 47 -8.03 -30.47 23.52
CA VAL A 47 -9.06 -29.99 22.59
C VAL A 47 -9.88 -28.93 23.32
N VAL A 48 -9.64 -27.66 23.03
CA VAL A 48 -10.52 -26.58 23.45
C VAL A 48 -11.70 -26.56 22.48
N THR A 49 -12.79 -27.19 22.90
CA THR A 49 -14.11 -27.03 22.29
C THR A 49 -14.49 -25.56 22.39
N THR A 50 -14.41 -24.84 21.27
CA THR A 50 -14.86 -23.45 21.15
C THR A 50 -16.36 -23.42 21.40
N VAL A 51 -16.76 -23.00 22.60
CA VAL A 51 -18.14 -22.64 22.89
C VAL A 51 -18.40 -21.33 22.14
N THR A 52 -19.17 -21.40 21.06
CA THR A 52 -19.77 -20.25 20.40
C THR A 52 -20.72 -19.58 21.40
N SER A 53 -20.23 -18.57 22.12
CA SER A 53 -21.10 -17.65 22.84
C SER A 53 -21.93 -16.88 21.79
N PRO A 54 -23.27 -16.84 21.91
CA PRO A 54 -24.07 -15.95 21.08
C PRO A 54 -23.71 -14.50 21.44
N LEU A 55 -23.44 -13.70 20.40
CA LEU A 55 -23.14 -12.28 20.49
C LEU A 55 -24.11 -11.59 21.46
N ALA A 56 -23.59 -11.05 22.55
CA ALA A 56 -24.31 -10.08 23.36
C ALA A 56 -24.50 -8.82 22.51
N ALA A 57 -25.75 -8.38 22.35
CA ALA A 57 -26.09 -7.10 21.76
C ALA A 57 -25.34 -5.98 22.51
N ASN A 58 -24.45 -5.26 21.82
CA ASN A 58 -23.76 -4.10 22.38
C ASN A 58 -24.78 -2.98 22.65
N ALA A 59 -24.60 -2.28 23.78
CA ALA A 59 -25.48 -1.25 24.35
C ALA A 59 -25.68 0.03 23.49
N ASN A 60 -25.25 0.03 22.22
CA ASN A 60 -25.39 1.15 21.28
C ASN A 60 -26.38 0.88 20.14
N GLY A 61 -27.12 -0.25 20.16
CA GLY A 61 -28.28 -0.48 19.28
C GLY A 61 -28.00 -0.58 17.78
N SER A 62 -26.74 -0.58 17.36
CA SER A 62 -26.36 -0.80 15.96
C SER A 62 -26.19 -2.31 15.72
N PRO A 63 -26.77 -2.86 14.64
CA PRO A 63 -26.60 -4.28 14.31
C PRO A 63 -25.12 -4.60 14.08
N ALA A 64 -24.71 -5.81 14.47
CA ALA A 64 -23.35 -6.27 14.24
C ALA A 64 -23.05 -6.33 12.72
N ILE A 65 -21.91 -5.80 12.30
CA ILE A 65 -21.42 -5.84 10.94
C ILE A 65 -20.88 -7.25 10.71
N SER A 66 -21.63 -8.04 9.94
CA SER A 66 -21.20 -9.40 9.63
C SER A 66 -19.87 -9.39 8.85
N PRO A 67 -18.88 -10.21 9.22
CA PRO A 67 -17.67 -10.42 8.41
C PRO A 67 -17.99 -11.14 7.09
N SER A 68 -19.14 -11.82 7.00
CA SER A 68 -19.58 -12.47 5.78
C SER A 68 -19.70 -11.45 4.64
N GLY A 69 -19.00 -11.70 3.54
CA GLY A 69 -19.02 -10.85 2.36
C GLY A 69 -17.88 -9.84 2.31
N VAL A 70 -17.01 -9.72 3.34
CA VAL A 70 -15.73 -9.01 3.18
C VAL A 70 -14.90 -9.74 2.14
N GLN A 71 -14.41 -9.01 1.14
CA GLN A 71 -13.53 -9.54 0.10
C GLN A 71 -12.06 -9.30 0.49
N TRP A 72 -11.73 -8.08 0.90
CA TRP A 72 -10.39 -7.73 1.34
C TRP A 72 -10.36 -6.58 2.35
N VAL A 73 -9.33 -6.57 3.19
CA VAL A 73 -8.95 -5.41 4.01
C VAL A 73 -7.56 -4.94 3.59
N TYR A 74 -7.38 -3.65 3.38
CA TYR A 74 -6.11 -3.08 2.92
C TYR A 74 -5.90 -1.65 3.40
N MET A 75 -4.64 -1.22 3.39
CA MET A 75 -4.29 0.17 3.65
C MET A 75 -4.26 0.98 2.34
N SER A 76 -4.71 2.23 2.40
CA SER A 76 -4.49 3.22 1.35
C SER A 76 -3.72 4.42 1.86
N TRP A 77 -3.17 5.19 0.91
CA TRP A 77 -2.19 6.26 1.07
C TRP A 77 -2.27 7.11 2.35
N PRO A 78 -1.14 7.56 2.93
CA PRO A 78 0.20 7.53 2.33
C PRO A 78 1.06 6.32 2.74
N ILE A 79 1.04 5.27 1.91
CA ILE A 79 2.08 4.24 1.89
C ILE A 79 3.13 4.74 0.88
N PRO A 80 4.44 4.68 1.16
CA PRO A 80 5.45 5.06 0.18
C PRO A 80 5.21 4.32 -1.15
N SER A 81 5.37 5.01 -2.29
CA SER A 81 4.99 4.49 -3.62
C SER A 81 5.64 3.16 -4.01
N GLN A 82 6.78 2.85 -3.39
CA GLN A 82 7.52 1.60 -3.60
C GLN A 82 6.90 0.39 -2.87
N TYR A 83 5.90 0.59 -2.02
CA TYR A 83 5.28 -0.48 -1.25
C TYR A 83 3.77 -0.55 -1.46
N VAL A 84 3.24 -1.75 -1.21
CA VAL A 84 1.81 -2.02 -1.06
C VAL A 84 1.59 -2.73 0.27
N SER A 85 0.42 -2.56 0.89
CA SER A 85 0.06 -3.39 2.05
C SER A 85 -0.41 -4.76 1.58
N SER A 86 0.14 -5.83 2.15
CA SER A 86 -0.41 -7.17 1.98
C SER A 86 -1.83 -7.21 2.57
N PRO A 87 -2.89 -7.50 1.78
CA PRO A 87 -4.26 -7.44 2.26
C PRO A 87 -4.58 -8.61 3.20
N LEU A 88 -5.54 -8.39 4.10
CA LEU A 88 -6.31 -9.49 4.69
C LEU A 88 -7.37 -9.93 3.68
N ILE A 89 -7.61 -11.24 3.61
CA ILE A 89 -8.50 -11.84 2.63
C ILE A 89 -9.70 -12.46 3.34
N GLY A 90 -10.91 -12.14 2.86
CA GLY A 90 -12.14 -12.74 3.38
C GLY A 90 -12.15 -14.26 3.22
N GLY A 91 -12.67 -14.97 4.22
CA GLY A 91 -12.65 -16.44 4.32
C GLY A 91 -11.33 -17.00 4.85
N ARG A 92 -10.19 -16.35 4.62
CA ARG A 92 -8.88 -16.76 5.15
C ARG A 92 -8.56 -16.10 6.49
N ASP A 93 -8.78 -14.78 6.57
CA ASP A 93 -8.38 -13.93 7.69
C ASP A 93 -9.57 -13.52 8.58
N ASP A 94 -10.65 -14.30 8.58
CA ASP A 94 -11.94 -13.94 9.19
C ASP A 94 -11.84 -13.56 10.67
N THR A 95 -10.96 -14.18 11.46
CA THR A 95 -10.77 -13.81 12.87
C THR A 95 -10.26 -12.37 13.01
N ARG A 96 -9.24 -11.99 12.22
CA ARG A 96 -8.68 -10.63 12.25
C ARG A 96 -9.68 -9.61 11.69
N ILE A 97 -10.39 -9.97 10.62
CA ILE A 97 -11.42 -9.13 10.00
C ILE A 97 -12.58 -8.90 10.98
N SER A 98 -13.06 -9.95 11.64
CA SER A 98 -14.12 -9.86 12.65
C SER A 98 -13.69 -8.98 13.82
N GLN A 99 -12.43 -9.10 14.27
CA GLN A 99 -11.89 -8.26 15.34
C GLN A 99 -11.89 -6.78 14.94
N LEU A 100 -11.50 -6.47 13.71
CA LEU A 100 -11.51 -5.10 13.19
C LEU A 100 -12.94 -4.53 13.10
N LEU A 101 -13.91 -5.33 12.63
CA LEU A 101 -15.31 -4.93 12.57
C LEU A 101 -15.91 -4.71 13.96
N GLN A 102 -15.55 -5.55 14.93
CA GLN A 102 -15.94 -5.35 16.33
C GLN A 102 -15.39 -4.02 16.88
N TRP A 103 -14.15 -3.64 16.54
CA TRP A 103 -13.61 -2.34 16.94
C TRP A 103 -14.36 -1.16 16.31
N VAL A 104 -14.89 -1.33 15.10
CA VAL A 104 -15.77 -0.33 14.45
C VAL A 104 -17.09 -0.19 15.20
N GLU A 105 -17.73 -1.29 15.58
CA GLU A 105 -18.98 -1.27 16.35
C GLU A 105 -18.81 -0.68 17.75
N GLN A 106 -17.67 -0.95 18.40
CA GLN A 106 -17.36 -0.45 19.73
C GLN A 106 -16.91 1.02 19.72
N ALA A 107 -16.60 1.60 18.56
CA ALA A 107 -16.17 2.98 18.45
C ALA A 107 -17.31 3.93 18.84
N LYS A 108 -17.09 4.76 19.86
CA LYS A 108 -18.12 5.65 20.42
C LYS A 108 -18.26 6.90 19.56
N ARG A 109 -19.42 7.11 18.91
CA ARG A 109 -19.70 8.33 18.13
C ARG A 109 -19.47 9.60 18.98
N VAL A 110 -18.94 10.65 18.37
CA VAL A 110 -18.77 11.99 18.97
C VAL A 110 -19.28 13.08 18.03
N ASP A 111 -19.58 14.26 18.59
CA ASP A 111 -20.15 15.40 17.87
C ASP A 111 -19.22 16.02 16.81
N GLY A 112 -17.93 15.68 16.85
CA GLY A 112 -16.92 16.18 15.92
C GLY A 112 -16.47 17.62 16.22
N LYS A 113 -16.84 18.21 17.36
CA LYS A 113 -16.46 19.60 17.66
C LYS A 113 -14.94 19.74 17.73
N GLY A 114 -14.41 20.65 16.90
CA GLY A 114 -12.97 20.87 16.78
C GLY A 114 -12.23 19.80 15.98
N LEU A 115 -12.95 18.82 15.41
CA LEU A 115 -12.39 17.82 14.50
C LEU A 115 -12.67 18.22 13.05
N SER A 116 -11.84 17.71 12.15
CA SER A 116 -11.95 17.86 10.71
C SER A 116 -11.89 16.49 10.08
N ALA A 117 -12.71 16.29 9.05
CA ALA A 117 -12.60 15.10 8.22
C ALA A 117 -11.20 15.08 7.59
N PRO A 118 -10.56 13.91 7.52
CA PRO A 118 -9.22 13.79 6.96
C PRO A 118 -9.22 14.17 5.48
N LEU A 119 -8.16 14.85 5.03
CA LEU A 119 -7.99 15.16 3.62
C LEU A 119 -7.78 13.86 2.82
N HIS A 120 -8.69 13.56 1.89
CA HIS A 120 -8.57 12.40 1.00
C HIS A 120 -7.20 12.40 0.30
N GLY A 121 -6.54 11.24 0.30
CA GLY A 121 -5.20 11.07 -0.30
C GLY A 121 -4.02 11.55 0.54
N ARG A 122 -4.24 12.15 1.73
CA ARG A 122 -3.17 12.62 2.63
C ARG A 122 -3.12 11.93 4.00
N SER A 123 -4.07 11.04 4.26
CA SER A 123 -4.18 10.32 5.52
C SER A 123 -4.30 8.84 5.27
N MET A 124 -3.54 8.04 6.02
CA MET A 124 -3.65 6.58 6.00
C MET A 124 -5.11 6.19 6.22
N ALA A 125 -5.56 5.17 5.52
CA ALA A 125 -6.89 4.62 5.73
C ALA A 125 -6.86 3.11 5.70
N VAL A 126 -7.57 2.51 6.66
CA VAL A 126 -7.99 1.11 6.56
C VAL A 126 -9.24 1.07 5.71
N ASN A 127 -9.25 0.17 4.73
CA ASN A 127 -10.34 -0.03 3.80
C ASN A 127 -10.84 -1.46 3.97
N ILE A 128 -12.11 -1.64 4.32
CA ILE A 128 -12.76 -2.96 4.42
C ILE A 128 -13.77 -3.01 3.28
N GLU A 129 -13.49 -3.82 2.26
CA GLU A 129 -14.30 -3.91 1.06
C GLU A 129 -15.12 -5.20 1.08
N PHE A 130 -16.40 -5.08 0.75
CA PHE A 130 -17.38 -6.14 0.73
C PHE A 130 -17.87 -6.38 -0.70
N SER A 131 -18.30 -7.60 -0.98
CA SER A 131 -18.94 -7.99 -2.24
C SER A 131 -20.47 -8.13 -2.05
N PRO A 132 -21.31 -7.50 -2.89
CA PRO A 132 -20.95 -6.51 -3.92
C PRO A 132 -20.82 -5.09 -3.37
N GLU A 133 -19.72 -4.42 -3.72
CA GLU A 133 -19.51 -2.95 -3.74
C GLU A 133 -19.88 -2.12 -2.50
N ARG A 134 -19.74 -2.67 -1.28
CA ARG A 134 -19.76 -1.85 -0.06
C ARG A 134 -18.34 -1.68 0.47
N LYS A 135 -18.01 -0.50 0.98
CA LYS A 135 -16.68 -0.21 1.52
C LYS A 135 -16.75 0.60 2.80
N ILE A 136 -16.19 0.08 3.89
CA ILE A 136 -15.96 0.85 5.12
C ILE A 136 -14.57 1.45 5.04
N VAL A 137 -14.46 2.74 5.35
CA VAL A 137 -13.20 3.49 5.37
C VAL A 137 -12.98 4.06 6.76
N ILE A 138 -11.83 3.77 7.34
CA ILE A 138 -11.45 4.23 8.68
C ILE A 138 -10.16 5.01 8.56
N ARG A 139 -10.16 6.25 9.07
CA ARG A 139 -9.04 7.18 9.05
C ARG A 139 -8.85 7.80 10.43
N PRO A 140 -7.65 8.27 10.80
CA PRO A 140 -7.51 9.18 11.93
C PRO A 140 -8.38 10.43 11.71
N ALA A 141 -8.98 10.97 12.77
CA ALA A 141 -9.60 12.29 12.74
C ALA A 141 -8.53 13.37 12.93
N TRP A 142 -8.74 14.55 12.36
CA TRP A 142 -7.72 15.61 12.31
C TRP A 142 -8.20 16.84 13.05
N THR A 143 -7.26 17.67 13.52
CA THR A 143 -7.50 19.08 13.84
C THR A 143 -6.73 19.89 12.82
N CYS A 144 -7.36 20.92 12.25
CA CYS A 144 -6.77 21.77 11.23
C CYS A 144 -6.85 23.24 11.66
N ASP A 145 -5.70 23.88 11.75
CA ASP A 145 -5.60 25.32 12.00
C ASP A 145 -5.27 26.03 10.69
N SER A 146 -6.04 27.05 10.35
CA SER A 146 -5.81 27.89 9.16
C SER A 146 -5.48 29.31 9.57
N SER A 147 -4.36 29.83 9.08
CA SER A 147 -3.91 31.21 9.30
C SER A 147 -3.58 31.88 7.97
N LYS A 148 -3.56 33.21 7.92
CA LYS A 148 -3.04 33.96 6.77
C LYS A 148 -1.63 34.46 7.07
N ASP A 149 -0.71 34.27 6.14
CA ASP A 149 0.62 34.86 6.24
C ASP A 149 0.61 36.36 5.89
N ALA A 150 1.75 37.03 6.08
CA ALA A 150 1.88 38.48 5.85
C ALA A 150 1.60 38.91 4.39
N LYS A 151 1.56 37.96 3.44
CA LYS A 151 1.21 38.21 2.04
C LYS A 151 -0.26 37.88 1.73
N GLY A 152 -1.04 37.50 2.75
CA GLY A 152 -2.45 37.13 2.63
C GLY A 152 -2.68 35.68 2.21
N ASN A 153 -1.63 34.85 2.08
CA ASN A 153 -1.79 33.44 1.70
C ASN A 153 -2.29 32.61 2.88
N THR A 154 -3.27 31.75 2.64
CA THR A 154 -3.74 30.80 3.65
C THR A 154 -2.73 29.68 3.84
N ARG A 155 -2.32 29.46 5.09
CA ARG A 155 -1.55 28.29 5.54
C ARG A 155 -2.45 27.44 6.43
N THR A 156 -2.66 26.20 6.02
CA THR A 156 -3.39 25.22 6.81
C THR A 156 -2.40 24.18 7.34
N SER A 157 -2.36 24.02 8.65
CA SER A 157 -1.62 22.95 9.32
C SER A 157 -2.63 21.99 9.92
N CYS A 158 -2.45 20.70 9.71
CA CYS A 158 -3.31 19.71 10.32
C CYS A 158 -2.51 18.60 10.99
N LYS A 159 -3.08 18.05 12.06
CA LYS A 159 -2.52 16.92 12.81
C LYS A 159 -3.60 15.91 13.17
N PRO A 160 -3.29 14.61 13.18
CA PRO A 160 -4.21 13.61 13.71
C PRO A 160 -4.47 13.89 15.20
N VAL A 161 -5.67 13.59 15.66
CA VAL A 161 -6.06 13.66 17.07
C VAL A 161 -6.04 12.25 17.63
N ASP A 162 -5.24 12.05 18.68
CA ASP A 162 -5.12 10.77 19.34
C ASP A 162 -6.49 10.21 19.73
N SER A 163 -6.66 8.90 19.53
CA SER A 163 -7.87 8.16 19.90
C SER A 163 -9.14 8.57 19.15
N ARG A 164 -9.03 9.42 18.12
CA ARG A 164 -10.15 9.85 17.29
C ARG A 164 -10.00 9.33 15.88
N VAL A 165 -11.08 8.77 15.39
CA VAL A 165 -11.18 8.27 14.01
C VAL A 165 -12.39 8.88 13.31
N TRP A 166 -12.30 8.90 11.98
CA TRP A 166 -13.41 9.18 11.08
C TRP A 166 -13.75 7.88 10.36
N ILE A 167 -15.04 7.53 10.34
CA ILE A 167 -15.56 6.27 9.80
C ILE A 167 -16.62 6.60 8.75
N GLU A 168 -16.49 6.00 7.57
CA GLU A 168 -17.42 6.09 6.44
C GLU A 168 -17.84 4.68 5.98
N GLY A 169 -19.01 4.55 5.36
CA GLY A 169 -19.46 3.31 4.72
C GLY A 169 -20.15 2.30 5.64
N THR A 170 -20.45 2.72 6.87
CA THR A 170 -21.44 2.07 7.73
C THR A 170 -22.86 2.50 7.32
N GLU A 171 -23.88 2.02 8.02
CA GLU A 171 -25.23 2.55 7.86
C GLU A 171 -25.26 4.05 8.27
N GLY A 172 -25.64 4.92 7.33
CA GLY A 172 -25.75 6.38 7.51
C GLY A 172 -24.53 7.19 7.03
N GLU A 173 -24.55 8.48 7.35
CA GLU A 173 -23.51 9.43 6.96
C GLU A 173 -22.17 9.16 7.69
N PRO A 174 -21.02 9.57 7.11
CA PRO A 174 -19.74 9.50 7.78
C PRO A 174 -19.74 10.22 9.14
N TYR A 175 -19.03 9.68 10.12
CA TYR A 175 -19.04 10.21 11.48
C TYR A 175 -17.67 10.13 12.17
N PHE A 176 -17.50 10.95 13.21
CA PHE A 176 -16.34 10.87 14.10
C PHE A 176 -16.62 9.93 15.26
N ALA A 177 -15.60 9.19 15.69
CA ALA A 177 -15.70 8.28 16.82
C ALA A 177 -14.46 8.31 17.71
N GLN A 178 -14.65 7.92 18.98
CA GLN A 178 -13.59 7.59 19.93
C GLN A 178 -13.26 6.11 19.82
N SER A 179 -11.98 5.81 19.56
CA SER A 179 -11.44 4.45 19.66
C SER A 179 -9.92 4.51 19.68
N ASP A 180 -9.32 4.23 20.84
CA ASP A 180 -7.86 4.11 20.99
C ASP A 180 -7.32 3.03 20.05
N THR A 181 -8.02 1.90 20.00
CA THR A 181 -7.61 0.72 19.23
C THR A 181 -7.65 0.96 17.73
N LEU A 182 -8.73 1.53 17.19
CA LEU A 182 -8.79 1.84 15.75
C LEU A 182 -7.75 2.89 15.37
N TYR A 183 -7.58 3.92 16.20
CA TYR A 183 -6.57 4.95 15.95
C TYR A 183 -5.16 4.35 15.89
N ALA A 184 -4.79 3.54 16.89
CA ALA A 184 -3.49 2.86 16.93
C ALA A 184 -3.29 1.91 15.74
N PHE A 185 -4.33 1.14 15.40
CA PHE A 185 -4.31 0.23 14.26
C PHE A 185 -4.07 0.95 12.93
N VAL A 186 -4.88 1.97 12.62
CA VAL A 186 -4.76 2.73 11.35
C VAL A 186 -3.43 3.47 11.25
N ASN A 187 -2.88 3.94 12.38
CA ASN A 187 -1.63 4.69 12.39
C ASN A 187 -0.40 3.80 12.10
N LYS A 188 -0.24 2.70 12.85
CA LYS A 188 0.90 1.78 12.68
C LYS A 188 0.62 0.31 13.01
N GLY A 189 -0.37 0.03 13.87
CA GLY A 189 -0.66 -1.34 14.31
C GLY A 189 -1.07 -2.28 13.17
N TYR A 190 -1.53 -1.74 12.03
CA TYR A 190 -1.83 -2.52 10.84
C TYR A 190 -0.62 -3.32 10.32
N LEU A 191 0.61 -2.87 10.54
CA LEU A 191 1.82 -3.49 9.97
C LEU A 191 2.02 -4.94 10.46
N ASP A 192 1.52 -5.26 11.65
CA ASP A 192 1.58 -6.62 12.20
C ASP A 192 0.65 -7.59 11.46
N TRP A 193 -0.40 -7.06 10.81
CA TRP A 193 -1.44 -7.85 10.13
C TRP A 193 -1.33 -7.76 8.61
N MET A 194 -0.94 -6.59 8.11
CA MET A 194 -0.88 -6.20 6.71
C MET A 194 0.46 -5.49 6.45
N PRO A 195 1.59 -6.22 6.49
CA PRO A 195 2.91 -5.63 6.32
C PRO A 195 3.02 -4.92 4.96
N ASN A 196 3.80 -3.84 4.93
CA ASN A 196 4.18 -3.20 3.68
C ASN A 196 5.22 -4.09 2.99
N VAL A 197 4.94 -4.47 1.75
CA VAL A 197 5.80 -5.33 0.91
C VAL A 197 6.08 -4.64 -0.42
N ASN A 198 7.15 -5.06 -1.11
CA ASN A 198 7.35 -4.64 -2.49
C ASN A 198 6.18 -5.17 -3.33
N PRO A 199 5.62 -4.39 -4.27
CA PRO A 199 4.51 -4.85 -5.11
C PRO A 199 4.91 -6.01 -6.02
N TYR A 200 6.20 -6.12 -6.35
CA TYR A 200 6.75 -7.22 -7.14
C TYR A 200 8.24 -7.39 -6.90
N GLU A 201 8.72 -8.57 -7.25
CA GLU A 201 10.12 -8.97 -7.34
C GLU A 201 10.35 -9.44 -8.78
N ALA A 202 11.16 -8.70 -9.53
CA ALA A 202 11.49 -9.00 -10.90
C ALA A 202 13.01 -8.90 -11.12
N PRO A 203 13.61 -9.76 -11.95
CA PRO A 203 15.03 -9.69 -12.26
C PRO A 203 15.35 -8.40 -13.02
N SER A 204 16.43 -7.73 -12.63
CA SER A 204 16.96 -6.55 -13.33
C SER A 204 17.90 -6.91 -14.48
N GLN A 205 18.33 -8.17 -14.56
CA GLN A 205 19.20 -8.70 -15.61
C GLN A 205 18.73 -10.10 -16.00
N LEU A 206 18.70 -10.38 -17.30
CA LEU A 206 18.28 -11.67 -17.83
C LEU A 206 19.17 -12.15 -18.99
N PRO A 207 19.56 -13.43 -19.00
CA PRO A 207 20.13 -14.02 -20.20
C PRO A 207 19.06 -14.19 -21.28
N ILE A 208 19.39 -13.84 -22.53
CA ILE A 208 18.56 -14.14 -23.70
C ILE A 208 18.41 -15.66 -23.81
N GLY A 209 17.18 -16.13 -24.03
CA GLY A 209 16.86 -17.55 -23.97
C GLY A 209 16.81 -18.12 -22.55
N GLY A 210 17.07 -17.32 -21.53
CA GLY A 210 17.12 -17.76 -20.13
C GLY A 210 15.75 -17.76 -19.44
N PRO A 211 15.59 -18.53 -18.36
CA PRO A 211 14.38 -18.50 -17.56
C PRO A 211 14.27 -17.19 -16.77
N PHE A 212 13.04 -16.81 -16.42
CA PHE A 212 12.76 -15.72 -15.51
C PHE A 212 11.59 -16.08 -14.58
N THR A 213 11.58 -15.43 -13.42
CA THR A 213 10.49 -15.49 -12.45
C THR A 213 10.15 -14.08 -12.02
N ILE A 214 8.87 -13.72 -12.04
CA ILE A 214 8.35 -12.48 -11.47
C ILE A 214 7.31 -12.88 -10.43
N ARG A 215 7.51 -12.41 -9.20
CA ARG A 215 6.56 -12.57 -8.11
C ARG A 215 5.90 -11.23 -7.85
N GLY A 216 4.62 -11.22 -7.51
CA GLY A 216 4.01 -10.00 -7.02
C GLY A 216 2.99 -10.21 -5.94
N HIS A 217 2.72 -9.08 -5.26
CA HIS A 217 2.12 -9.04 -3.94
C HIS A 217 1.06 -7.94 -3.86
N GLY A 218 0.11 -8.10 -2.95
CA GLY A 218 -0.87 -7.07 -2.62
C GLY A 218 -1.85 -6.67 -3.74
N ALA A 219 -2.01 -7.50 -4.77
CA ALA A 219 -2.91 -7.22 -5.89
C ALA A 219 -4.39 -7.39 -5.49
N ARG A 220 -5.20 -6.34 -5.63
CA ARG A 220 -6.65 -6.36 -5.30
C ARG A 220 -7.52 -6.53 -6.53
N THR A 221 -7.18 -7.52 -7.34
CA THR A 221 -7.82 -7.86 -8.61
C THR A 221 -7.76 -9.39 -8.79
N GLY A 222 -8.59 -9.96 -9.64
CA GLY A 222 -8.48 -11.38 -10.01
C GLY A 222 -7.33 -11.68 -10.96
N GLN A 223 -6.78 -10.66 -11.63
CA GLN A 223 -5.75 -10.81 -12.65
C GLN A 223 -4.88 -9.56 -12.75
N VAL A 224 -3.57 -9.77 -12.93
CA VAL A 224 -2.61 -8.74 -13.35
C VAL A 224 -2.15 -8.98 -14.78
N THR A 225 -1.62 -7.94 -15.43
CA THR A 225 -0.99 -8.07 -16.75
C THR A 225 0.48 -7.70 -16.64
N VAL A 226 1.36 -8.59 -17.10
CA VAL A 226 2.81 -8.33 -17.18
C VAL A 226 3.21 -8.26 -18.64
N ALA A 227 3.97 -7.24 -19.00
CA ALA A 227 4.45 -7.04 -20.37
C ALA A 227 5.94 -6.73 -20.40
N LEU A 228 6.62 -7.21 -21.44
CA LEU A 228 7.99 -6.83 -21.77
C LEU A 228 7.96 -5.74 -22.84
N MET A 229 8.61 -4.62 -22.55
CA MET A 229 8.62 -3.42 -23.40
C MET A 229 10.03 -3.14 -23.93
N LYS A 230 10.11 -2.57 -25.14
CA LYS A 230 11.31 -1.90 -25.66
C LYS A 230 10.92 -0.52 -26.17
N GLY A 231 11.28 0.52 -25.40
CA GLY A 231 10.71 1.85 -25.61
C GLY A 231 9.18 1.81 -25.52
N ASN A 232 8.50 2.28 -26.56
CA ASN A 232 7.03 2.31 -26.61
C ASN A 232 6.39 1.03 -27.18
N SER A 233 7.19 0.03 -27.56
CA SER A 233 6.70 -1.20 -28.19
C SER A 233 6.56 -2.33 -27.18
N THR A 234 5.36 -2.92 -27.11
CA THR A 234 5.12 -4.17 -26.37
C THR A 234 5.62 -5.34 -27.19
N LEU A 235 6.58 -6.09 -26.66
CA LEU A 235 7.14 -7.27 -27.32
C LEU A 235 6.42 -8.55 -26.90
N TRP A 236 5.96 -8.58 -25.65
CA TRP A 236 5.29 -9.71 -25.05
C TRP A 236 4.35 -9.21 -23.95
N VAL A 237 3.22 -9.91 -23.77
CA VAL A 237 2.24 -9.60 -22.72
C VAL A 237 1.58 -10.89 -22.26
N GLN A 238 1.41 -11.03 -20.95
CA GLN A 238 0.80 -12.19 -20.32
C GLN A 238 -0.13 -11.77 -19.19
N PRO A 239 -1.41 -12.18 -19.23
CA PRO A 239 -2.26 -12.13 -18.05
C PRO A 239 -1.85 -13.21 -17.04
N VAL A 240 -1.83 -12.85 -15.75
CA VAL A 240 -1.45 -13.73 -14.64
C VAL A 240 -2.56 -13.69 -13.59
N SER A 241 -3.08 -14.86 -13.23
CA SER A 241 -4.12 -14.98 -12.21
C SER A 241 -3.57 -14.60 -10.84
N VAL A 242 -4.36 -13.86 -10.08
CA VAL A 242 -4.05 -13.49 -8.69
C VAL A 242 -4.80 -14.41 -7.76
N LYS A 243 -4.09 -14.94 -6.77
CA LYS A 243 -4.69 -15.68 -5.67
C LYS A 243 -4.38 -14.94 -4.38
N GLU A 244 -5.41 -14.41 -3.74
CA GLU A 244 -5.30 -13.84 -2.38
C GLU A 244 -4.29 -12.69 -2.26
N GLY A 245 -4.16 -11.85 -3.29
CA GLY A 245 -3.17 -10.78 -3.34
C GLY A 245 -1.86 -11.15 -4.00
N GLU A 246 -1.58 -12.44 -4.15
CA GLU A 246 -0.31 -12.98 -4.61
C GLU A 246 -0.41 -13.50 -6.05
N TRP A 247 0.68 -13.39 -6.80
CA TRP A 247 0.79 -13.95 -8.13
C TRP A 247 2.23 -14.31 -8.48
N LEU A 248 2.37 -15.31 -9.36
CA LEU A 248 3.66 -15.81 -9.82
C LEU A 248 3.60 -15.97 -11.34
N LEU A 249 4.61 -15.44 -12.01
CA LEU A 249 4.83 -15.60 -13.42
C LEU A 249 6.21 -16.21 -13.63
N GLU A 250 6.25 -17.37 -14.26
CA GLU A 250 7.47 -18.04 -14.67
C GLU A 250 7.47 -18.16 -16.18
N GLY A 251 8.64 -17.98 -16.79
CA GLY A 251 8.76 -18.01 -18.24
C GLY A 251 10.19 -18.06 -18.70
N GLN A 252 10.35 -17.88 -20.01
CA GLN A 252 11.64 -17.86 -20.68
C GLN A 252 11.72 -16.65 -21.61
N VAL A 253 12.82 -15.92 -21.54
CA VAL A 253 13.11 -14.80 -22.45
C VAL A 253 13.28 -15.36 -23.85
N SER A 254 12.61 -14.79 -24.85
CA SER A 254 12.76 -15.24 -26.23
C SER A 254 14.23 -15.18 -26.68
N ASP A 255 14.70 -16.25 -27.30
CA ASP A 255 16.01 -16.39 -27.94
C ASP A 255 16.21 -15.43 -29.13
N GLN A 256 15.11 -14.94 -29.71
CA GLN A 256 15.10 -13.97 -30.79
C GLN A 256 15.29 -12.52 -30.32
N LEU A 257 15.32 -12.27 -29.00
CA LEU A 257 15.56 -10.93 -28.48
C LEU A 257 17.00 -10.49 -28.73
N SER A 258 17.16 -9.24 -29.14
CA SER A 258 18.47 -8.58 -29.18
C SER A 258 18.96 -8.30 -27.75
N ALA A 259 20.28 -8.26 -27.54
CA ALA A 259 20.81 -7.73 -26.28
C ALA A 259 20.48 -6.23 -26.15
N GLY A 260 20.36 -5.76 -24.91
CA GLY A 260 20.11 -4.35 -24.60
C GLY A 260 19.11 -4.15 -23.46
N ASP A 261 18.67 -2.90 -23.31
CA ASP A 261 17.76 -2.49 -22.25
C ASP A 261 16.29 -2.63 -22.65
N TYR A 262 15.50 -3.10 -21.70
CA TYR A 262 14.07 -3.35 -21.79
C TYR A 262 13.39 -2.88 -20.49
N GLU A 263 12.08 -3.00 -20.43
CA GLU A 263 11.30 -2.64 -19.25
C GLU A 263 10.18 -3.66 -19.01
N TRP A 264 10.03 -4.13 -17.78
CA TRP A 264 8.82 -4.79 -17.34
C TRP A 264 7.75 -3.74 -17.04
N LYS A 265 6.59 -3.91 -17.67
CA LYS A 265 5.37 -3.16 -17.36
C LYS A 265 4.39 -4.07 -16.66
N ILE A 266 4.14 -3.82 -15.38
CA ILE A 266 3.25 -4.62 -14.53
C ILE A 266 2.02 -3.78 -14.21
N ASN A 267 0.86 -4.19 -14.71
CA ASN A 267 -0.42 -3.53 -14.48
C ASN A 267 -1.30 -4.38 -13.55
N THR A 268 -1.63 -3.84 -12.38
CA THR A 268 -2.48 -4.49 -11.37
C THR A 268 -3.96 -4.11 -11.49
N GLY A 269 -4.35 -3.40 -12.56
CA GLY A 269 -5.67 -2.79 -12.75
C GLY A 269 -5.85 -1.46 -12.01
N ILE A 270 -5.09 -1.25 -10.93
CA ILE A 270 -5.15 -0.05 -10.09
C ILE A 270 -3.89 0.80 -10.24
N THR A 271 -2.74 0.15 -10.45
CA THR A 271 -1.44 0.81 -10.58
C THR A 271 -0.63 0.13 -11.66
N THR A 272 0.17 0.93 -12.37
CA THR A 272 1.16 0.45 -13.32
C THR A 272 2.54 0.70 -12.75
N PHE A 273 3.36 -0.35 -12.73
CA PHE A 273 4.76 -0.28 -12.33
C PHE A 273 5.65 -0.54 -13.53
N LEU A 274 6.77 0.16 -13.56
CA LEU A 274 7.80 0.07 -14.59
C LEU A 274 9.12 -0.32 -13.93
N GLN A 275 9.75 -1.38 -14.41
CA GLN A 275 11.03 -1.88 -13.90
C GLN A 275 12.01 -2.06 -15.06
N PRO A 276 13.10 -1.29 -15.12
CA PRO A 276 14.15 -1.49 -16.10
C PRO A 276 14.80 -2.86 -15.96
N ILE A 277 15.13 -3.48 -17.09
CA ILE A 277 15.89 -4.73 -17.17
C ILE A 277 16.92 -4.67 -18.29
N HIS A 278 18.03 -5.38 -18.09
CA HIS A 278 19.04 -5.58 -19.11
C HIS A 278 19.04 -7.03 -19.60
N CYS A 279 18.91 -7.24 -20.90
CA CYS A 279 18.99 -8.56 -21.52
C CYS A 279 20.36 -8.72 -22.19
N GLU A 280 21.09 -9.78 -21.83
CA GLU A 280 22.42 -10.06 -22.40
C GLU A 280 22.49 -11.45 -23.03
N ARG A 281 23.37 -11.63 -24.02
CA ARG A 281 23.64 -12.96 -24.55
C ARG A 281 24.54 -13.69 -23.57
N THR A 282 24.10 -14.83 -23.07
CA THR A 282 24.97 -15.74 -22.34
C THR A 282 26.08 -16.18 -23.29
N ASN A 283 27.32 -15.82 -22.99
CA ASN A 283 28.49 -16.41 -23.63
C ASN A 283 28.60 -17.86 -23.12
N LEU A 284 27.79 -18.75 -23.66
CA LEU A 284 27.99 -20.19 -23.55
C LEU A 284 29.23 -20.53 -24.38
N ASN A 285 30.42 -20.21 -23.86
CA ASN A 285 31.74 -20.75 -24.22
C ASN A 285 32.85 -20.01 -23.44
N ARG A 286 33.25 -20.58 -22.29
CA ARG A 286 34.66 -20.72 -21.90
C ARG A 286 34.85 -22.07 -21.27
#